data_AF-A0A9R1CTQ9-F1
#
_entry.id   AF-A0A9R1CTQ9-F1
#
_cell.length_a   1.000
_cell.length_b   1.000
_cell.length_c   1.000
_cell.angle_alpha   90.00
_cell.angle_beta   90.00
_cell.angle_gamma   90.00
#
_symmetry.space_group_name_H-M   'P 1'
#
loop_
_entity.id
_entity.type
_entity.pdbx_description
1 polymer ?
#
loop_
_entity_poly.entity_id
_entity_poly.type
_entity_poly.pdbx_seq_one_letter_code
_entity_poly.pdbx_strand_id
1 'polypeptide(L)'
;MTSGWVHNWRLDKRVDGEWFHIAPQEYPEPLMAIDPGGTHTWRLAVADDAVDASEPVDRSGETGTEDLSLEALGGGQYAFRARGWFEGGYDDGTYAFGATFDVDAPALSITPTNAIVGTRREGDTLLAESDRGDPETGQLAAYELRRIGDAGSDGDLPTDGEMTRLIAEQVLRNDQLRDAVALAIEFDAETVRIEEYTGINPVFGSPDGYYEVGGTVYEVTTEAIEEATIELSSP
;
A
#
# COMPACT_ATOMS: atom_id res chain seq x y z
N MET A 1 -8.54 -35.24 17.78
CA MET A 1 -7.19 -34.67 17.68
C MET A 1 -7.35 -33.47 16.78
N THR A 2 -7.20 -32.27 17.33
CA THR A 2 -7.47 -31.00 16.67
C THR A 2 -6.20 -30.47 16.01
N SER A 3 -6.08 -30.58 14.69
CA SER A 3 -5.12 -29.81 13.90
C SER A 3 -5.61 -28.37 13.79
N GLY A 4 -4.72 -27.40 14.03
CA GLY A 4 -5.00 -25.98 13.84
C GLY A 4 -4.15 -25.44 12.71
N TRP A 5 -4.76 -24.74 11.75
CA TRP A 5 -3.99 -24.11 10.67
C TRP A 5 -3.52 -22.76 11.16
N VAL A 6 -2.21 -22.51 11.17
CA VAL A 6 -1.67 -21.23 11.65
C VAL A 6 -1.18 -20.45 10.44
N HIS A 7 -2.18 -19.89 9.74
CA HIS A 7 -1.94 -19.05 8.57
C HIS A 7 -2.45 -17.66 8.81
N ASN A 8 -1.55 -16.73 8.52
CA ASN A 8 -1.75 -15.30 8.52
C ASN A 8 -1.32 -14.69 9.87
N TRP A 9 0.00 -14.60 10.05
CA TRP A 9 0.51 -13.59 10.97
C TRP A 9 0.06 -12.22 10.47
N ARG A 10 -0.13 -11.28 11.39
CA ARG A 10 -0.58 -9.94 11.05
C ARG A 10 0.16 -8.93 11.87
N LEU A 11 0.70 -7.90 11.22
CA LEU A 11 1.22 -6.71 11.88
C LEU A 11 0.25 -5.56 11.66
N ASP A 12 -0.12 -4.91 12.76
CA ASP A 12 -0.92 -3.69 12.74
C ASP A 12 -0.25 -2.58 13.53
N LYS A 13 -0.46 -1.33 13.09
CA LYS A 13 -0.04 -0.13 13.81
C LYS A 13 -1.24 0.53 14.48
N ARG A 14 -1.06 1.05 15.69
CA ARG A 14 -2.07 1.85 16.37
C ARG A 14 -1.89 3.34 16.06
N VAL A 15 -2.92 3.98 15.52
CA VAL A 15 -2.96 5.43 15.23
C VAL A 15 -4.33 5.97 15.64
N ASP A 16 -4.35 7.06 16.42
CA ASP A 16 -5.58 7.69 16.94
C ASP A 16 -6.58 6.75 17.63
N GLY A 17 -6.07 5.67 18.23
CA GLY A 17 -6.88 4.66 18.92
C GLY A 17 -7.36 3.51 18.04
N GLU A 18 -7.15 3.58 16.73
CA GLU A 18 -7.53 2.57 15.74
C GLU A 18 -6.32 1.72 15.31
N TRP A 19 -6.58 0.52 14.76
CA TRP A 19 -5.54 -0.41 14.29
C TRP A 19 -5.55 -0.51 12.78
N PHE A 20 -4.42 -0.20 12.15
CA PHE A 20 -4.23 -0.22 10.70
C PHE A 20 -3.38 -1.44 10.31
N HIS A 21 -3.87 -2.23 9.34
CA HIS A 21 -3.18 -3.41 8.82
C HIS A 21 -1.95 -3.00 7.99
N ILE A 22 -0.75 -3.45 8.39
CA ILE A 22 0.50 -3.15 7.69
C ILE A 22 0.94 -4.31 6.82
N ALA A 23 1.02 -5.51 7.38
CA ALA A 23 1.60 -6.65 6.69
C ALA A 23 1.04 -7.98 7.23
N PRO A 24 1.05 -9.05 6.43
CA PRO A 24 1.37 -9.05 5.00
C PRO A 24 0.20 -8.48 4.17
N GLN A 25 0.49 -7.82 3.05
CA GLN A 25 -0.55 -7.35 2.10
C GLN A 25 -1.02 -8.45 1.14
N GLU A 26 -0.32 -9.59 1.12
CA GLU A 26 -0.63 -10.78 0.35
C GLU A 26 -0.76 -12.00 1.27
N TYR A 27 -1.31 -13.09 0.74
CA TYR A 27 -1.39 -14.35 1.48
C TYR A 27 -0.04 -15.07 1.43
N PRO A 28 0.65 -15.29 2.57
CA PRO A 28 1.91 -16.04 2.56
C PRO A 28 1.64 -17.51 2.21
N GLU A 29 2.37 -18.03 1.23
CA GLU A 29 2.38 -19.45 0.87
C GLU A 29 3.72 -20.09 1.28
N PRO A 30 3.77 -21.36 1.73
CA PRO A 30 2.67 -22.33 1.81
C PRO A 30 1.84 -22.26 3.10
N LEU A 31 0.66 -22.89 3.05
CA LEU A 31 -0.20 -23.12 4.21
C LEU A 31 0.36 -24.28 5.10
N MET A 32 1.07 -23.95 6.18
CA MET A 32 1.51 -24.80 7.33
C MET A 32 0.48 -25.10 8.48
N ALA A 33 0.08 -26.36 8.66
CA ALA A 33 -0.65 -26.77 9.87
C ALA A 33 0.25 -26.82 11.12
N ILE A 34 -0.32 -26.52 12.29
CA ILE A 34 0.24 -26.90 13.59
C ILE A 34 -0.58 -28.06 14.15
N ASP A 35 0.12 -29.16 14.44
CA ASP A 35 -0.47 -30.31 15.10
C ASP A 35 -0.94 -29.97 16.53
N PRO A 36 -1.94 -30.68 17.08
CA PRO A 36 -2.35 -30.46 18.47
C PRO A 36 -1.17 -30.62 19.44
N GLY A 37 -0.89 -29.55 20.20
CA GLY A 37 0.24 -29.49 21.13
C GLY A 37 1.57 -29.08 20.48
N GLY A 38 1.59 -28.83 19.17
CA GLY A 38 2.72 -28.24 18.46
C GLY A 38 2.87 -26.75 18.74
N THR A 39 4.03 -26.22 18.38
CA THR A 39 4.38 -24.80 18.51
C THR A 39 4.96 -24.33 17.19
N HIS A 40 4.66 -23.08 16.83
CA HIS A 40 5.30 -22.36 15.74
C HIS A 40 5.92 -21.08 16.28
N THR A 41 7.06 -20.68 15.75
CA THR A 41 7.76 -19.47 16.19
C THR A 41 8.06 -18.61 14.97
N TRP A 42 7.61 -17.36 15.02
CA TRP A 42 8.06 -16.33 14.09
C TRP A 42 9.18 -15.50 14.73
N ARG A 43 10.16 -15.12 13.92
CA ARG A 43 11.17 -14.12 14.26
C ARG A 43 10.92 -12.92 13.37
N LEU A 44 10.52 -11.81 13.98
CA LEU A 44 10.35 -10.55 13.29
C LEU A 44 11.61 -9.71 13.48
N ALA A 45 12.25 -9.35 12.37
CA ALA A 45 13.26 -8.33 12.29
C ALA A 45 12.65 -7.06 11.66
N VAL A 46 12.92 -5.91 12.26
CA VAL A 46 12.64 -4.61 11.65
C VAL A 46 13.96 -4.14 11.09
N ALA A 47 14.00 -3.74 9.82
CA ALA A 47 15.19 -3.20 9.20
C ALA A 47 15.62 -1.93 9.96
N ASP A 48 16.86 -1.92 10.47
CA ASP A 48 17.45 -0.80 11.20
C ASP A 48 17.87 0.35 10.26
N ASP A 49 18.08 0.03 8.98
CA ASP A 49 18.45 1.01 7.97
C ASP A 49 17.22 1.85 7.63
N ALA A 50 17.41 3.18 7.56
CA ALA A 50 16.41 4.04 6.98
C ALA A 50 16.11 3.53 5.57
N VAL A 51 14.87 3.13 5.31
CA VAL A 51 14.41 2.84 3.95
C VAL A 51 14.88 3.99 3.08
N ASP A 52 15.63 3.69 2.02
CA ASP A 52 15.98 4.72 1.07
C ASP A 52 14.66 5.35 0.63
N ALA A 53 14.48 6.62 0.98
CA ALA A 53 13.22 7.33 0.78
C ALA A 53 12.84 7.41 -0.71
N SER A 54 13.74 7.03 -1.60
CA SER A 54 13.50 6.93 -3.04
C SER A 54 13.32 5.50 -3.56
N GLU A 55 13.60 4.45 -2.77
CA GLU A 55 13.38 3.07 -3.22
C GLU A 55 11.98 2.56 -2.82
N PRO A 56 11.36 1.68 -3.63
CA PRO A 56 10.20 0.90 -3.22
C PRO A 56 10.50 0.11 -1.94
N VAL A 57 9.48 -0.09 -1.10
CA VAL A 57 9.63 -0.92 0.11
C VAL A 57 9.89 -2.37 -0.31
N ASP A 58 10.98 -2.98 0.17
CA ASP A 58 11.20 -4.41 -0.07
C ASP A 58 10.23 -5.23 0.77
N ARG A 59 9.27 -5.85 0.08
CA ARG A 59 8.23 -6.69 0.69
C ARG A 59 8.58 -8.18 0.65
N SER A 60 9.72 -8.57 0.10
CA SER A 60 10.10 -9.99 -0.03
C SER A 60 10.18 -10.69 1.33
N GLY A 61 10.61 -9.97 2.37
CA GLY A 61 10.65 -10.42 3.75
C GLY A 61 9.29 -10.60 4.43
N GLU A 62 8.19 -10.10 3.85
CA GLU A 62 6.82 -10.22 4.40
C GLU A 62 6.15 -11.56 4.06
N THR A 63 6.73 -12.33 3.15
CA THR A 63 6.17 -13.63 2.71
C THR A 63 6.75 -14.82 3.47
N GLY A 64 7.70 -14.58 4.37
CA GLY A 64 8.34 -15.62 5.18
C GLY A 64 7.36 -16.38 6.08
N THR A 65 7.71 -17.63 6.36
CA THR A 65 6.91 -18.51 7.23
C THR A 65 7.41 -18.53 8.68
N GLU A 66 8.69 -18.24 8.89
CA GLU A 66 9.34 -18.25 10.21
C GLU A 66 10.10 -16.94 10.45
N ASP A 67 11.06 -16.63 9.59
CA ASP A 67 11.82 -15.39 9.66
C ASP A 67 11.16 -14.33 8.76
N LEU A 68 10.81 -13.19 9.37
CA LEU A 68 10.13 -12.07 8.75
C LEU A 68 11.05 -10.85 8.83
N SER A 69 11.20 -10.14 7.73
CA SER A 69 11.90 -8.85 7.69
C SER A 69 10.93 -7.78 7.23
N LEU A 70 10.81 -6.71 8.02
CA LEU A 70 9.93 -5.58 7.71
C LEU A 70 10.72 -4.30 7.56
N GLU A 71 10.42 -3.60 6.47
CA GLU A 71 10.89 -2.27 6.17
C GLU A 71 9.78 -1.23 6.35
N ALA A 72 10.16 0.04 6.39
CA ALA A 72 9.24 1.19 6.47
C ALA A 72 8.25 1.07 7.63
N LEU A 73 8.77 0.91 8.86
CA LEU A 73 8.00 1.04 10.09
C LEU A 73 8.41 2.34 10.80
N GLY A 74 7.49 3.28 10.95
CA GLY A 74 7.73 4.50 11.71
C GLY A 74 7.61 4.28 13.21
N GLY A 75 7.90 5.34 13.98
CA GLY A 75 7.65 5.32 15.42
C GLY A 75 6.18 5.03 15.75
N GLY A 76 5.96 4.25 16.80
CA GLY A 76 4.61 4.00 17.33
C GLY A 76 4.41 2.62 17.95
N GLN A 77 3.16 2.35 18.33
CA GLN A 77 2.73 1.09 18.91
C GLN A 77 2.24 0.14 17.82
N TYR A 78 2.74 -1.10 17.86
CA TYR A 78 2.41 -2.16 16.94
C TYR A 78 1.86 -3.40 17.66
N ALA A 79 1.11 -4.22 16.94
CA ALA A 79 0.64 -5.52 17.39
C ALA A 79 0.97 -6.60 16.37
N PHE A 80 1.67 -7.64 16.80
CA PHE A 80 1.86 -8.87 16.04
C PHE A 80 0.82 -9.91 16.50
N ARG A 81 0.04 -10.42 15.56
CA ARG A 81 -1.09 -11.32 15.83
C ARG A 81 -0.94 -12.59 15.01
N ALA A 82 -1.24 -13.73 15.63
CA ALA A 82 -1.39 -14.97 14.89
C ALA A 82 -2.87 -15.14 14.54
N ARG A 83 -3.19 -15.23 13.26
CA ARG A 83 -4.49 -15.70 12.79
C ARG A 83 -4.36 -17.19 12.46
N GLY A 84 -5.43 -17.93 12.68
CA GLY A 84 -5.49 -19.34 12.32
C GLY A 84 -6.91 -19.81 12.12
N TRP A 85 -7.07 -21.00 11.56
CA TRP A 85 -8.37 -21.69 11.53
C TRP A 85 -8.39 -22.73 12.64
N PHE A 86 -9.37 -22.62 13.54
CA PHE A 86 -9.59 -23.56 14.64
C PHE A 86 -10.93 -24.30 14.40
N GLU A 87 -10.97 -25.63 14.59
CA GLU A 87 -12.23 -26.39 14.49
C GLU A 87 -13.22 -25.92 15.59
N GLY A 88 -14.33 -25.29 15.19
CA GLY A 88 -15.37 -24.83 16.12
C GLY A 88 -16.29 -23.71 15.63
N GLY A 89 -15.93 -22.99 14.57
CA GLY A 89 -16.82 -21.97 13.98
C GLY A 89 -16.11 -21.01 13.03
N TYR A 90 -16.91 -20.43 12.12
CA TYR A 90 -16.52 -19.44 11.10
C TYR A 90 -16.63 -17.99 11.62
N ASP A 91 -17.08 -17.79 12.86
CA ASP A 91 -17.47 -16.46 13.34
C ASP A 91 -16.27 -15.64 13.83
N ASP A 92 -16.34 -14.32 13.60
CA ASP A 92 -15.36 -13.29 13.99
C ASP A 92 -14.68 -13.60 15.34
N GLY A 93 -13.39 -13.95 15.29
CA GLY A 93 -12.65 -14.29 16.52
C GLY A 93 -11.41 -15.18 16.39
N THR A 94 -10.93 -15.45 15.17
CA THR A 94 -9.80 -16.37 14.90
C THR A 94 -8.41 -15.72 15.04
N TYR A 95 -8.24 -14.77 15.96
CA TYR A 95 -6.94 -14.18 16.28
C TYR A 95 -6.48 -14.61 17.67
N ALA A 96 -5.34 -15.29 17.75
CA ALA A 96 -4.57 -15.39 18.97
C ALA A 96 -3.64 -14.17 19.06
N PHE A 97 -3.77 -13.39 20.13
CA PHE A 97 -2.88 -12.24 20.38
C PHE A 97 -1.45 -12.75 20.57
N GLY A 98 -0.53 -12.28 19.71
CA GLY A 98 0.88 -12.66 19.73
C GLY A 98 1.68 -11.77 20.70
N ALA A 99 1.73 -10.46 20.44
CA ALA A 99 2.35 -9.46 21.31
C ALA A 99 2.05 -8.03 20.81
N THR A 100 2.17 -7.05 21.70
CA THR A 100 2.34 -5.63 21.31
C THR A 100 3.76 -5.19 21.58
N PHE A 101 4.29 -4.31 20.75
CA PHE A 101 5.63 -3.73 20.91
C PHE A 101 5.63 -2.28 20.41
N ASP A 102 6.58 -1.50 20.87
CA ASP A 102 6.79 -0.12 20.41
C ASP A 102 8.04 -0.07 19.54
N VAL A 103 7.96 0.67 18.43
CA VAL A 103 9.10 1.01 17.58
C VAL A 103 9.52 2.44 17.95
N ASP A 104 10.76 2.60 18.39
CA ASP A 104 11.36 3.91 18.67
C ASP A 104 12.09 4.43 17.43
N ALA A 105 11.33 5.08 16.55
CA ALA A 105 11.82 5.66 15.30
C ALA A 105 11.06 6.96 15.02
N PRO A 106 11.57 7.83 14.12
CA PRO A 106 10.78 8.94 13.60
C PRO A 106 9.50 8.47 12.89
N ALA A 107 8.53 9.37 12.74
CA ALA A 107 7.42 9.13 11.83
C ALA A 107 7.95 9.04 10.38
N LEU A 108 7.34 8.19 9.57
CA LEU A 108 7.68 8.08 8.16
C LEU A 108 7.22 9.32 7.40
N SER A 109 8.03 9.72 6.42
CA SER A 109 7.66 10.73 5.44
C SER A 109 7.27 10.05 4.14
N ILE A 110 6.28 10.59 3.44
CA ILE A 110 5.85 10.10 2.12
C ILE A 110 6.63 10.90 1.08
N THR A 111 7.54 10.23 0.38
CA THR A 111 8.42 10.82 -0.64
C THR A 111 8.31 10.02 -1.94
N PRO A 112 8.50 10.66 -3.11
CA PRO A 112 8.45 9.96 -4.38
C PRO A 112 9.57 8.93 -4.48
N THR A 113 9.29 7.85 -5.18
CA THR A 113 10.28 6.86 -5.61
C THR A 113 11.16 7.41 -6.73
N ASN A 114 12.31 6.79 -6.93
CA ASN A 114 13.24 7.08 -8.01
C ASN A 114 12.71 6.67 -9.40
N ALA A 115 11.56 5.97 -9.46
CA ALA A 115 10.94 5.60 -10.71
C ALA A 115 10.25 6.78 -11.42
N ILE A 116 9.96 7.87 -10.69
CA ILE A 116 9.50 9.11 -11.31
C ILE A 116 10.71 9.80 -11.96
N VAL A 117 10.79 9.73 -13.28
CA VAL A 117 11.92 10.23 -14.08
C VAL A 117 11.72 11.66 -14.60
N GLY A 118 10.49 12.17 -14.58
CA GLY A 118 10.18 13.51 -15.04
C GLY A 118 8.85 14.02 -14.50
N THR A 119 8.75 15.34 -14.31
CA THR A 119 7.49 16.00 -13.98
C THR A 119 7.31 17.25 -14.82
N ARG A 120 6.06 17.55 -15.20
CA ARG A 120 5.68 18.78 -15.90
C ARG A 120 4.27 19.19 -15.53
N ARG A 121 4.02 20.50 -15.42
CA ARG A 121 2.70 21.03 -15.10
C ARG A 121 1.92 21.38 -16.36
N GLU A 122 0.69 20.89 -16.46
CA GLU A 122 -0.26 21.16 -17.53
C GLU A 122 -1.57 21.72 -16.94
N GLY A 123 -1.67 23.05 -16.91
CA GLY A 123 -2.78 23.70 -16.21
C GLY A 123 -2.75 23.38 -14.71
N ASP A 124 -3.83 22.79 -14.22
CA ASP A 124 -3.98 22.43 -12.81
C ASP A 124 -3.45 21.01 -12.49
N THR A 125 -3.07 20.24 -13.52
CA THR A 125 -2.54 18.89 -13.39
C THR A 125 -1.02 18.87 -13.41
N LEU A 126 -0.41 18.14 -12.49
CA LEU A 126 0.99 17.74 -12.55
C LEU A 126 1.08 16.38 -13.24
N LEU A 127 1.67 16.34 -14.43
CA LEU A 127 2.00 15.10 -15.12
C LEU A 127 3.35 14.59 -14.63
N ALA A 128 3.43 13.30 -14.33
CA ALA A 128 4.64 12.60 -13.93
C ALA A 128 4.88 11.42 -14.87
N GLU A 129 6.10 11.34 -15.39
CA GLU A 129 6.59 10.24 -16.21
C GLU A 129 7.29 9.25 -15.28
N SER A 130 6.91 7.98 -15.38
CA SER A 130 7.46 6.88 -14.59
C SER A 130 8.12 5.86 -15.51
N ASP A 131 9.28 5.34 -15.10
CA ASP A 131 9.96 4.25 -15.80
C ASP A 131 9.53 2.85 -15.32
N ARG A 132 8.51 2.77 -14.46
CA ARG A 132 7.92 1.49 -14.06
C ARG A 132 7.22 0.79 -15.23
N GLY A 133 7.29 -0.53 -15.18
CA GLY A 133 6.71 -1.42 -16.16
C GLY A 133 7.61 -1.69 -17.36
N ASP A 134 7.13 -2.55 -18.24
CA ASP A 134 7.84 -2.92 -19.46
C ASP A 134 7.01 -2.48 -20.68
N PRO A 135 7.52 -1.57 -21.53
CA PRO A 135 6.80 -1.11 -22.72
C PRO A 135 6.62 -2.21 -23.79
N GLU A 136 7.41 -3.28 -23.76
CA GLU A 136 7.30 -4.38 -24.74
C GLU A 136 6.14 -5.34 -24.39
N THR A 137 5.78 -5.44 -23.11
CA THR A 137 4.81 -6.43 -22.61
C THR A 137 3.63 -5.83 -21.87
N GLY A 138 3.75 -4.58 -21.40
CA GLY A 138 2.72 -3.83 -20.70
C GLY A 138 1.94 -2.89 -21.62
N GLN A 139 0.76 -2.50 -21.17
CA GLN A 139 -0.02 -1.42 -21.77
C GLN A 139 0.30 -0.11 -21.03
N LEU A 140 0.34 1.00 -21.77
CA LEU A 140 0.45 2.32 -21.17
C LEU A 140 -0.86 2.66 -20.44
N ALA A 141 -0.76 3.15 -19.21
CA ALA A 141 -1.91 3.50 -18.38
C ALA A 141 -1.62 4.75 -17.55
N ALA A 142 -2.68 5.41 -17.12
CA ALA A 142 -2.64 6.54 -16.21
C ALA A 142 -3.14 6.14 -14.82
N TYR A 143 -2.41 6.58 -13.81
CA TYR A 143 -2.84 6.64 -12.42
C TYR A 143 -3.06 8.11 -12.06
N GLU A 144 -4.31 8.52 -11.89
CA GLU A 144 -4.67 9.90 -11.57
C GLU A 144 -5.12 9.99 -10.11
N LEU A 145 -4.55 10.96 -9.39
CA LEU A 145 -4.89 11.30 -8.02
C LEU A 145 -5.36 12.74 -8.00
N ARG A 146 -6.56 12.98 -7.49
CA ARG A 146 -7.17 14.30 -7.36
C ARG A 146 -7.46 14.62 -5.90
N ARG A 147 -6.94 15.73 -5.40
CA ARG A 147 -7.27 16.26 -4.07
C ARG A 147 -8.72 16.76 -4.08
N ILE A 148 -9.53 16.26 -3.16
CA ILE A 148 -10.96 16.60 -3.05
C ILE A 148 -11.19 17.60 -1.93
N GLY A 149 -10.39 17.53 -0.86
CA GLY A 149 -10.47 18.45 0.27
C GLY A 149 -9.79 17.87 1.51
N ASP A 150 -10.09 18.46 2.66
CA ASP A 150 -9.56 18.03 3.95
C ASP A 150 -10.67 17.32 4.74
N ALA A 151 -10.34 16.18 5.35
CA ALA A 151 -11.27 15.36 6.13
C ALA A 151 -11.92 16.17 7.25
N GLY A 152 -13.23 16.00 7.44
CA GLY A 152 -14.02 16.74 8.43
C GLY A 152 -14.39 18.18 8.02
N SER A 153 -14.07 18.62 6.80
CA SER A 153 -14.58 19.88 6.25
C SER A 153 -16.04 19.75 5.79
N ASP A 154 -16.80 20.85 5.82
CA ASP A 154 -18.22 20.93 5.39
C ASP A 154 -18.44 20.77 3.86
N GLY A 155 -17.51 20.14 3.15
CA GLY A 155 -17.54 19.95 1.70
C GLY A 155 -18.35 18.73 1.25
N ASP A 156 -18.55 18.62 -0.07
CA ASP A 156 -19.10 17.43 -0.72
C ASP A 156 -18.04 16.33 -0.78
N LEU A 157 -17.70 15.77 0.38
CA LEU A 157 -16.74 14.69 0.54
C LEU A 157 -17.47 13.35 0.57
N PRO A 158 -16.83 12.26 0.08
CA PRO A 158 -17.36 10.91 0.21
C PRO A 158 -17.58 10.56 1.69
N THR A 159 -18.57 9.71 1.97
CA THR A 159 -18.85 9.29 3.34
C THR A 159 -17.77 8.37 3.89
N ASP A 160 -17.65 8.24 5.21
CA ASP A 160 -16.66 7.35 5.86
C ASP A 160 -16.68 5.90 5.34
N GLY A 161 -17.81 5.42 4.82
CA GLY A 161 -17.95 4.07 4.26
C GLY A 161 -17.45 3.92 2.81
N GLU A 162 -17.24 5.04 2.11
CA GLU A 162 -16.75 5.11 0.72
C GLU A 162 -15.26 5.47 0.67
N MET A 163 -14.68 5.86 1.80
CA MET A 163 -13.31 6.33 1.95
C MET A 163 -12.47 5.32 2.72
N THR A 164 -11.27 5.04 2.21
CA THR A 164 -10.27 4.22 2.91
C THR A 164 -9.25 5.13 3.59
N ARG A 165 -9.24 5.14 4.92
CA ARG A 165 -8.21 5.84 5.70
C ARG A 165 -6.90 5.07 5.68
N LEU A 166 -5.81 5.74 5.31
CA LEU A 166 -4.48 5.15 5.19
C LEU A 166 -3.45 5.92 6.02
N ILE A 167 -2.49 5.16 6.56
CA ILE A 167 -1.31 5.70 7.25
C ILE A 167 -0.06 5.59 6.36
N ALA A 168 1.00 6.32 6.71
CA ALA A 168 2.22 6.41 5.90
C ALA A 168 2.80 5.02 5.57
N GLU A 169 2.82 4.08 6.52
CA GLU A 169 3.28 2.70 6.31
C GLU A 169 2.52 1.96 5.19
N GLN A 170 1.22 2.23 5.04
CA GLN A 170 0.37 1.62 4.02
C GLN A 170 0.55 2.32 2.67
N VAL A 171 0.63 3.65 2.67
CA VAL A 171 0.90 4.44 1.46
C VAL A 171 2.23 4.04 0.85
N LEU A 172 3.29 3.92 1.65
CA LEU A 172 4.62 3.55 1.18
C LEU A 172 4.72 2.16 0.54
N ARG A 173 3.73 1.28 0.75
CA ARG A 173 3.64 -0.08 0.18
C ARG A 173 2.87 -0.15 -1.14
N ASN A 174 2.36 0.99 -1.61
CA ASN A 174 1.72 1.14 -2.90
C ASN A 174 2.47 2.24 -3.67
N ASP A 175 3.35 1.86 -4.58
CA ASP A 175 4.29 2.78 -5.22
C ASP A 175 3.56 3.88 -6.02
N GLN A 176 2.49 3.55 -6.73
CA GLN A 176 1.70 4.52 -7.48
C GLN A 176 1.03 5.53 -6.54
N LEU A 177 0.38 5.07 -5.47
CA LEU A 177 -0.26 5.94 -4.49
C LEU A 177 0.77 6.80 -3.74
N ARG A 178 1.90 6.21 -3.35
CA ARG A 178 3.03 6.89 -2.70
C ARG A 178 3.50 8.06 -3.55
N ASP A 179 3.80 7.81 -4.81
CA ASP A 179 4.32 8.83 -5.72
C ASP A 179 3.28 9.93 -5.95
N ALA A 180 2.03 9.55 -6.21
CA ALA A 180 0.98 10.51 -6.48
C ALA A 180 0.72 11.44 -5.28
N VAL A 181 0.65 10.89 -4.06
CA VAL A 181 0.51 11.67 -2.82
C VAL A 181 1.75 12.53 -2.57
N ALA A 182 2.94 11.96 -2.71
CA ALA A 182 4.19 12.68 -2.47
C ALA A 182 4.33 13.88 -3.42
N LEU A 183 4.07 13.68 -4.71
CA LEU A 183 4.10 14.72 -5.73
C LEU A 183 3.02 15.79 -5.51
N ALA A 184 1.82 15.39 -5.08
CA ALA A 184 0.76 16.34 -4.74
C ALA A 184 1.19 17.27 -3.60
N ILE A 185 1.87 16.72 -2.58
CA ILE A 185 2.40 17.48 -1.44
C ILE A 185 3.58 18.36 -1.87
N GLU A 186 4.55 17.81 -2.59
CA GLU A 186 5.78 18.50 -2.99
C GLU A 186 5.49 19.71 -3.91
N PHE A 187 4.57 19.54 -4.86
CA PHE A 187 4.28 20.54 -5.88
C PHE A 187 3.00 21.35 -5.62
N ASP A 188 2.32 21.12 -4.49
CA ASP A 188 1.00 21.69 -4.17
C ASP A 188 0.05 21.55 -5.38
N ALA A 189 -0.08 20.31 -5.87
CA ALA A 189 -0.88 19.98 -7.05
C ALA A 189 -2.28 19.50 -6.64
N GLU A 190 -3.31 20.04 -7.28
CA GLU A 190 -4.68 19.57 -7.10
C GLU A 190 -4.89 18.20 -7.75
N THR A 191 -4.27 17.99 -8.92
CA THR A 191 -4.29 16.71 -9.62
C THR A 191 -2.88 16.29 -9.97
N VAL A 192 -2.55 15.02 -9.72
CA VAL A 192 -1.33 14.35 -10.18
C VAL A 192 -1.73 13.22 -11.11
N ARG A 193 -1.12 13.14 -12.29
CA ARG A 193 -1.30 12.04 -13.23
C ARG A 193 0.05 11.39 -13.48
N ILE A 194 0.18 10.12 -13.11
CA ILE A 194 1.37 9.30 -13.39
C ILE A 194 1.07 8.46 -14.62
N GLU A 195 1.91 8.53 -15.64
CA GLU A 195 1.85 7.67 -16.82
C GLU A 195 2.94 6.60 -16.71
N GLU A 196 2.54 5.33 -16.75
CA GLU A 196 3.46 4.19 -16.66
C GLU A 196 2.92 2.95 -17.38
N TYR A 197 3.81 2.01 -17.68
CA TYR A 197 3.43 0.74 -18.28
C TYR A 197 3.00 -0.26 -17.21
N THR A 198 1.97 -1.06 -17.50
CA THR A 198 1.51 -2.10 -16.59
C THR A 198 1.13 -3.39 -17.33
N GLY A 199 1.53 -4.53 -16.75
CA GLY A 199 1.09 -5.86 -17.17
C GLY A 199 -0.14 -6.37 -16.39
N ILE A 200 -0.69 -5.57 -15.48
CA ILE A 200 -1.77 -5.97 -14.59
C ILE A 200 -3.13 -5.65 -15.25
N ASN A 201 -4.05 -6.60 -15.20
CA ASN A 201 -5.43 -6.45 -15.69
C ASN A 201 -6.43 -6.89 -14.60
N PRO A 202 -7.38 -6.04 -14.15
CA PRO A 202 -7.60 -4.63 -14.56
C PRO A 202 -6.40 -3.73 -14.28
N VAL A 203 -6.32 -2.58 -14.96
CA VAL A 203 -5.20 -1.61 -14.85
C VAL A 203 -4.86 -1.36 -13.39
N PHE A 204 -3.58 -1.55 -13.02
CA PHE A 204 -3.06 -1.43 -11.65
C PHE A 204 -3.82 -2.22 -10.57
N GLY A 205 -4.61 -3.22 -10.94
CA GLY A 205 -5.44 -4.00 -10.01
C GLY A 205 -6.74 -3.32 -9.59
N SER A 206 -7.16 -2.25 -10.29
CA SER A 206 -8.37 -1.44 -10.00
C SER A 206 -8.34 -0.75 -8.62
N PRO A 207 -7.38 0.15 -8.36
CA PRO A 207 -7.27 0.92 -7.12
C PRO A 207 -8.23 2.13 -7.06
N ASP A 208 -9.21 2.21 -7.97
CA ASP A 208 -10.14 3.33 -8.02
C ASP A 208 -10.93 3.46 -6.70
N GLY A 209 -11.01 4.69 -6.18
CA GLY A 209 -11.71 4.96 -4.94
C GLY A 209 -11.24 6.21 -4.23
N TYR A 210 -11.73 6.40 -2.99
CA TYR A 210 -11.38 7.54 -2.15
C TYR A 210 -10.45 7.13 -1.02
N TYR A 211 -9.41 7.93 -0.80
CA TYR A 211 -8.38 7.67 0.20
C TYR A 211 -8.16 8.89 1.09
N GLU A 212 -8.18 8.71 2.41
CA GLU A 212 -7.69 9.73 3.35
C GLU A 212 -6.24 9.44 3.70
N VAL A 213 -5.36 10.39 3.44
CA VAL A 213 -3.95 10.34 3.84
C VAL A 213 -3.61 11.62 4.58
N GLY A 214 -3.21 11.49 5.85
CA GLY A 214 -2.80 12.64 6.67
C GLY A 214 -3.90 13.70 6.84
N GLY A 215 -5.17 13.30 6.80
CA GLY A 215 -6.32 14.21 6.87
C GLY A 215 -6.67 14.90 5.55
N THR A 216 -5.96 14.63 4.46
CA THR A 216 -6.36 15.07 3.11
C THR A 216 -7.07 13.92 2.39
N VAL A 217 -8.16 14.25 1.71
CA VAL A 217 -8.97 13.29 0.93
C VAL A 217 -8.58 13.38 -0.54
N TYR A 218 -8.29 12.23 -1.11
CA TYR A 218 -7.93 12.05 -2.50
C TYR A 218 -8.92 11.10 -3.18
N GLU A 219 -9.24 11.37 -4.44
CA GLU A 219 -9.85 10.42 -5.37
C GLU A 219 -8.75 9.85 -6.26
N VAL A 220 -8.75 8.53 -6.43
CA VAL A 220 -7.89 7.83 -7.38
C VAL A 220 -8.76 7.27 -8.49
N THR A 221 -8.30 7.48 -9.72
CA THR A 221 -8.87 6.87 -10.93
C THR A 221 -7.75 6.30 -11.79
N THR A 222 -8.05 5.20 -12.47
CA THR A 222 -7.10 4.54 -13.35
C THR A 222 -7.71 4.27 -14.72
N GLU A 223 -6.93 4.49 -15.77
CA GLU A 223 -7.38 4.25 -17.14
C GLU A 223 -6.24 3.75 -18.03
N ALA A 224 -6.56 2.90 -19.00
CA ALA A 224 -5.63 2.58 -20.06
C ALA A 224 -5.54 3.78 -21.01
N ILE A 225 -4.32 4.14 -21.43
CA ILE A 225 -4.10 5.18 -22.41
C ILE A 225 -4.08 4.51 -23.79
N GLU A 226 -5.08 4.82 -24.62
CA GLU A 226 -5.03 4.40 -26.02
C GLU A 226 -3.93 5.19 -26.73
N GLU A 227 -2.87 4.51 -27.19
CA GLU A 227 -1.92 5.15 -28.10
C GLU A 227 -2.67 5.58 -29.36
N ALA A 228 -2.69 6.89 -29.63
CA ALA A 228 -3.26 7.41 -30.86
C ALA A 228 -2.53 6.76 -32.04
N THR A 229 -3.24 5.93 -32.80
CA THR A 229 -2.73 5.39 -34.06
C THR A 229 -2.44 6.57 -34.98
N ILE A 230 -1.18 6.94 -35.13
CA ILE A 230 -0.76 7.91 -36.15
C ILE A 230 -0.97 7.22 -37.49
N GLU A 231 -2.12 7.45 -38.12
CA GLU A 231 -2.31 7.13 -39.53
C GLU A 231 -1.35 8.03 -40.34
N LEU A 232 -0.19 7.48 -40.67
CA LEU A 232 0.72 8.06 -41.65
C LEU A 232 0.02 8.08 -43.01
N SER A 233 -0.74 9.14 -43.26
CA SER A 233 -1.19 9.50 -44.60
C SER A 233 0.05 9.78 -45.45
N SER A 234 0.44 8.79 -46.26
CA SER A 234 1.49 8.94 -47.25
C SER A 234 1.00 9.85 -48.39
N PRO A 235 1.82 10.81 -48.86
CA PRO A 235 1.49 11.70 -49.97
C PRO A 235 1.44 10.99 -51.33
#